data_AF-A0A1W9PCU7-F1
#
_entry.id   AF-A0A1W9PCU7-F1
#
_cell.length_a   1.000
_cell.length_b   1.000
_cell.length_c   1.000
_cell.angle_alpha   90.00
_cell.angle_beta   90.00
_cell.angle_gamma   90.00
#
_symmetry.space_group_name_H-M   'P 1'
#
loop_
_entity.id
_entity.type
_entity.pdbx_description
1 polymer ?
#
loop_
_entity_poly.entity_id
_entity_poly.type
_entity_poly.pdbx_seq_one_letter_code
_entity_poly.pdbx_strand_id
1 'polypeptide(L)'
;MPKRVVLKDKKILDSWSLLIENAQDKKEDIYRRVSEFLKDSDVPGIKTEMVKVSPGGLGGVFSKHRDYLMISNEALKDYKIYIGARSYGKNLDVSWYLCCEPGIFKSTLSSFLTRGASDKALSFMLNVFQQQDLLAYTTLVHHCLLKAVEEIMMGLGQDFSKIDRKSRGFLGIS
;
A
#
# COMPACT_ATOMS: atom_id res chain seq x y z
N MET A 1 0.22 0.75 -22.58
CA MET A 1 0.24 -0.54 -21.85
C MET A 1 0.38 -0.25 -20.36
N PRO A 2 -0.36 -0.94 -19.46
CA PRO A 2 -0.25 -0.69 -18.02
C PRO A 2 1.16 -1.04 -17.53
N LYS A 3 1.70 -0.18 -16.66
CA LYS A 3 3.03 -0.32 -16.10
C LYS A 3 3.15 -1.60 -15.28
N ARG A 4 4.21 -2.37 -15.51
CA ARG A 4 4.49 -3.63 -14.80
C ARG A 4 5.47 -3.37 -13.66
N VAL A 5 5.13 -3.84 -12.46
CA VAL A 5 5.93 -3.68 -11.25
C VAL A 5 6.20 -5.05 -10.63
N VAL A 6 7.41 -5.28 -10.14
CA VAL A 6 7.77 -6.50 -9.43
C VAL A 6 7.85 -6.18 -7.93
N LEU A 7 6.90 -6.71 -7.16
CA LEU A 7 6.86 -6.56 -5.72
C LEU A 7 7.43 -7.82 -5.09
N LYS A 8 8.63 -7.72 -4.51
CA LYS A 8 9.29 -8.80 -3.79
C LYS A 8 9.12 -8.57 -2.29
N ASP A 9 8.84 -9.63 -1.53
CA ASP A 9 8.58 -9.57 -0.09
C ASP A 9 9.61 -8.76 0.71
N LYS A 10 10.90 -8.87 0.33
CA LYS A 10 12.00 -8.16 1.01
C LYS A 10 11.95 -6.62 0.89
N LYS A 11 11.01 -6.06 0.11
CA LYS A 11 10.83 -4.61 -0.05
C LYS A 11 9.69 -4.03 0.77
N ILE A 12 8.87 -4.87 1.41
CA ILE A 12 7.70 -4.44 2.17
C ILE A 12 8.17 -3.92 3.53
N LEU A 13 7.85 -2.67 3.84
CA LEU A 13 8.16 -2.02 5.12
C LEU A 13 6.99 -2.09 6.09
N ASP A 14 5.78 -1.96 5.57
CA ASP A 14 4.54 -2.01 6.33
C ASP A 14 3.40 -2.50 5.46
N SER A 15 2.38 -3.05 6.10
CA SER A 15 1.24 -3.64 5.41
C SER A 15 -0.01 -3.65 6.28
N TRP A 16 -1.17 -3.61 5.65
CA TRP A 16 -2.45 -3.84 6.31
C TRP A 16 -3.37 -4.61 5.38
N SER A 17 -4.29 -5.37 5.95
CA SER A 17 -5.26 -6.15 5.18
C SER A 17 -6.53 -6.39 5.96
N LEU A 18 -7.66 -6.39 5.25
CA LEU A 18 -8.99 -6.67 5.78
C LEU A 18 -9.79 -7.47 4.76
N LEU A 19 -10.66 -8.35 5.24
CA LEU A 19 -11.64 -9.05 4.43
C LEU A 19 -13.03 -8.41 4.65
N ILE A 20 -13.65 -7.94 3.56
CA ILE A 20 -15.02 -7.42 3.56
C ILE A 20 -15.95 -8.54 3.07
N GLU A 21 -16.99 -8.86 3.83
CA GLU A 21 -17.91 -9.93 3.44
C GLU A 21 -18.83 -9.50 2.30
N ASN A 22 -19.25 -10.41 1.42
CA ASN A 22 -20.24 -10.14 0.36
C ASN A 22 -19.93 -8.94 -0.57
N ALA A 23 -18.64 -8.63 -0.77
CA ALA A 23 -18.18 -7.43 -1.49
C ALA A 23 -17.37 -7.76 -2.77
N GLN A 24 -17.52 -8.97 -3.33
CA GLN A 24 -16.68 -9.46 -4.42
C GLN A 24 -16.64 -8.58 -5.68
N ASP A 25 -17.67 -7.74 -5.88
CA ASP A 25 -17.87 -6.81 -7.00
C ASP A 25 -17.40 -5.37 -6.69
N LYS A 26 -16.88 -5.09 -5.48
CA LYS A 26 -16.54 -3.73 -5.02
C LYS A 26 -15.08 -3.33 -5.21
N LYS A 27 -14.30 -4.11 -5.96
CA LYS A 27 -12.88 -3.84 -6.22
C LYS A 27 -12.67 -2.45 -6.85
N GLU A 28 -13.40 -2.15 -7.91
CA GLU A 28 -13.28 -0.88 -8.64
C GLU A 28 -13.76 0.31 -7.79
N ASP A 29 -14.75 0.08 -6.92
CA ASP A 29 -15.25 1.09 -5.97
C ASP A 29 -14.18 1.47 -4.93
N ILE A 30 -13.41 0.50 -4.42
CA ILE A 30 -12.26 0.78 -3.53
C ILE A 30 -11.27 1.72 -4.22
N TYR A 31 -10.84 1.38 -5.44
CA TYR A 31 -9.81 2.17 -6.14
C TYR A 31 -10.31 3.57 -6.51
N ARG A 32 -11.57 3.69 -6.94
CA ARG A 32 -12.19 4.98 -7.24
C ARG A 32 -12.24 5.87 -6.00
N ARG A 33 -12.84 5.39 -4.90
CA ARG A 33 -13.02 6.18 -3.67
C ARG A 33 -11.68 6.60 -3.07
N VAL A 34 -10.69 5.71 -3.02
CA VAL A 34 -9.35 6.08 -2.52
C VAL A 34 -8.72 7.17 -3.38
N SER A 35 -8.85 7.08 -4.70
CA SER A 35 -8.29 8.10 -5.61
C SER A 35 -9.00 9.44 -5.44
N GLU A 36 -10.31 9.44 -5.22
CA GLU A 36 -11.11 10.64 -4.91
C GLU A 36 -10.67 11.25 -3.57
N PHE A 37 -10.58 10.48 -2.49
CA PHE A 37 -10.16 10.99 -1.19
C PHE A 37 -8.73 11.52 -1.16
N LEU A 38 -7.83 10.89 -1.90
CA LEU A 38 -6.46 11.39 -2.04
C LEU A 38 -6.44 12.71 -2.81
N LYS A 39 -7.26 12.85 -3.85
CA LYS A 39 -7.40 14.10 -4.59
C LYS A 39 -7.98 15.22 -3.72
N ASP A 40 -9.00 14.89 -2.92
CA ASP A 40 -9.66 15.84 -2.00
C ASP A 40 -8.75 16.27 -0.84
N SER A 41 -7.71 15.48 -0.52
CA SER A 41 -6.74 15.83 0.51
C SER A 41 -5.76 16.95 0.12
N ASP A 42 -5.70 17.30 -1.18
CA ASP A 42 -4.84 18.35 -1.75
C ASP A 42 -3.35 18.26 -1.35
N VAL A 43 -2.85 17.04 -1.10
CA VAL A 43 -1.45 16.85 -0.74
C VAL A 43 -0.56 16.98 -1.99
N PRO A 44 0.44 17.89 -1.96
CA PRO A 44 1.27 18.17 -3.12
C PRO A 44 2.07 16.94 -3.56
N GLY A 45 2.13 16.74 -4.88
CA GLY A 45 2.97 15.72 -5.51
C GLY A 45 2.46 14.27 -5.37
N ILE A 46 1.27 14.03 -4.81
CA ILE A 46 0.66 12.69 -4.81
C ILE A 46 0.18 12.33 -6.21
N LYS A 47 0.50 11.10 -6.65
CA LYS A 47 0.05 10.51 -7.91
C LYS A 47 -0.47 9.10 -7.69
N THR A 48 -1.60 8.80 -8.33
CA THR A 48 -2.23 7.48 -8.34
C THR A 48 -2.15 6.86 -9.73
N GLU A 49 -1.69 5.62 -9.85
CA GLU A 49 -1.53 4.92 -11.13
C GLU A 49 -1.96 3.44 -10.98
N MET A 50 -2.78 2.94 -11.91
CA MET A 50 -3.08 1.50 -11.97
C MET A 50 -1.89 0.73 -12.56
N VAL A 51 -1.38 -0.25 -11.81
CA VAL A 51 -0.19 -1.03 -12.20
C VAL A 51 -0.46 -2.52 -12.12
N LYS A 52 0.23 -3.30 -12.96
CA LYS A 52 0.24 -4.76 -12.90
C LYS A 52 1.41 -5.24 -12.06
N VAL A 53 1.12 -5.80 -10.89
CA VAL A 53 2.11 -6.32 -9.95
C VAL A 53 2.33 -7.81 -10.18
N SER A 54 3.59 -8.25 -10.15
CA SER A 54 3.98 -9.67 -10.07
C SER A 54 4.90 -9.93 -8.87
N PRO A 55 4.86 -11.13 -8.27
CA PRO A 55 5.63 -11.45 -7.05
C PRO A 55 7.16 -11.60 -7.27
N GLY A 56 7.63 -11.63 -8.52
CA GLY A 56 9.06 -11.79 -8.85
C GLY A 56 9.61 -13.20 -8.60
N GLY A 57 10.18 -13.81 -9.65
CA GLY A 57 10.75 -15.16 -9.61
C GLY A 57 11.00 -15.71 -11.02
N LEU A 58 11.53 -16.93 -11.13
CA LEU A 58 11.84 -17.65 -12.39
C LEU A 58 10.64 -17.91 -13.32
N GLY A 59 9.43 -17.45 -12.97
CA GLY A 59 8.19 -17.64 -13.75
C GLY A 59 7.89 -16.50 -14.72
N GLY A 60 8.91 -15.97 -15.43
CA GLY A 60 8.74 -14.89 -16.41
C GLY A 60 7.53 -15.10 -17.33
N VAL A 61 6.82 -14.01 -17.67
CA VAL A 61 5.65 -13.91 -18.58
C VAL A 61 4.40 -14.74 -18.18
N PHE A 62 4.54 -15.85 -17.45
CA PHE A 62 3.47 -16.74 -16.96
C PHE A 62 3.12 -16.53 -15.48
N SER A 63 3.82 -15.63 -14.78
CA SER A 63 3.51 -15.27 -13.40
C SER A 63 2.13 -14.60 -13.32
N LYS A 64 1.27 -15.04 -12.39
CA LYS A 64 -0.03 -14.40 -12.11
C LYS A 64 0.19 -12.91 -11.85
N HIS A 65 -0.37 -12.07 -12.71
CA HIS A 65 -0.38 -10.62 -12.53
C HIS A 65 -1.63 -10.20 -11.78
N ARG A 66 -1.50 -9.18 -10.93
CA ARG A 66 -2.63 -8.57 -10.21
C ARG A 66 -2.62 -7.06 -10.43
N ASP A 67 -3.79 -6.48 -10.60
CA ASP A 67 -3.93 -5.03 -10.69
C ASP A 67 -3.94 -4.43 -9.28
N TYR A 68 -3.08 -3.44 -9.08
CA TYR A 68 -2.98 -2.65 -7.86
C TYR A 68 -3.12 -1.18 -8.21
N LEU A 69 -3.66 -0.39 -7.28
CA LEU A 69 -3.55 1.05 -7.30
C LEU A 69 -2.22 1.42 -6.62
N MET A 70 -1.27 1.94 -7.40
CA MET A 70 0.00 2.44 -6.89
C MET A 70 -0.16 3.92 -6.55
N ILE A 71 0.28 4.28 -5.35
CA ILE A 71 0.36 5.65 -4.87
C ILE A 71 1.84 6.01 -4.70
N SER A 72 2.20 7.19 -5.19
CA SER A 72 3.56 7.72 -5.10
C SER A 72 3.51 9.21 -4.75
N ASN A 73 4.58 9.71 -4.13
CA ASN A 73 4.75 11.13 -3.84
C ASN A 73 6.09 11.62 -4.40
N GLU A 74 6.11 12.81 -5.00
CA GLU A 74 7.32 13.41 -5.60
C GLU A 74 8.46 13.66 -4.61
N ALA A 75 8.15 13.93 -3.33
CA ALA A 75 9.12 14.10 -2.25
C ALA A 75 9.67 12.75 -1.73
N LEU A 76 8.88 11.68 -1.85
CA LEU A 76 9.21 10.34 -1.33
C LEU A 76 9.39 9.32 -2.47
N LYS A 77 10.25 9.62 -3.45
CA LYS A 77 10.37 8.85 -4.70
C LYS A 77 10.68 7.36 -4.53
N ASP A 78 11.39 7.01 -3.47
CA ASP A 78 11.76 5.62 -3.15
C ASP A 78 10.64 4.87 -2.43
N TYR A 79 9.59 5.55 -1.96
CA TYR A 79 8.49 4.96 -1.21
C TYR A 79 7.22 4.94 -2.05
N LYS A 80 6.61 3.76 -2.14
CA LYS A 80 5.37 3.55 -2.89
C LYS A 80 4.41 2.72 -2.06
N ILE A 81 3.13 3.06 -2.13
CA ILE A 81 2.08 2.27 -1.51
C ILE A 81 1.30 1.58 -2.62
N TYR A 82 1.10 0.28 -2.47
CA TYR A 82 0.33 -0.53 -3.39
C TYR A 82 -0.93 -1.01 -2.71
N ILE A 83 -2.09 -0.54 -3.18
CA ILE A 83 -3.40 -0.98 -2.69
C ILE A 83 -3.92 -2.07 -3.62
N GLY A 84 -4.24 -3.22 -3.06
CA GLY A 84 -4.83 -4.35 -3.75
C GLY A 84 -6.22 -4.65 -3.22
N ALA A 85 -7.17 -4.81 -4.13
CA ALA A 85 -8.50 -5.34 -3.84
C ALA A 85 -8.74 -6.56 -4.75
N ARG A 86 -9.05 -7.71 -4.15
CA ARG A 86 -9.28 -8.97 -4.86
C ARG A 86 -10.47 -9.72 -4.30
N SER A 87 -11.26 -10.30 -5.18
CA SER A 87 -12.33 -11.21 -4.77
C SER A 87 -11.73 -12.47 -4.14
N TYR A 88 -12.31 -12.89 -3.03
CA TYR A 88 -12.01 -14.13 -2.31
C TYR A 88 -13.33 -14.85 -2.01
N GLY A 89 -13.78 -15.67 -2.97
CA GLY A 89 -15.14 -16.19 -2.95
C GLY A 89 -16.16 -15.07 -3.08
N LYS A 90 -17.11 -14.99 -2.13
CA LYS A 90 -18.07 -13.88 -2.01
C LYS A 90 -17.49 -12.66 -1.29
N ASN A 91 -16.28 -12.74 -0.78
CA ASN A 91 -15.69 -11.67 0.01
C ASN A 91 -14.70 -10.86 -0.83
N LEU A 92 -14.32 -9.68 -0.35
CA LEU A 92 -13.28 -8.84 -0.94
C LEU A 92 -12.11 -8.73 0.04
N ASP A 93 -10.96 -9.23 -0.36
CA ASP A 93 -9.69 -9.01 0.36
C ASP A 93 -9.09 -7.69 -0.10
N VAL A 94 -9.00 -6.74 0.82
CA VAL A 94 -8.46 -5.40 0.62
C VAL A 94 -7.17 -5.29 1.41
N SER A 95 -6.09 -4.86 0.78
CA SER A 95 -4.77 -4.76 1.39
C SER A 95 -4.00 -3.56 0.87
N TRP A 96 -3.06 -3.05 1.67
CA TRP A 96 -2.03 -2.15 1.18
C TRP A 96 -0.64 -2.58 1.66
N TYR A 97 0.37 -2.26 0.85
CA TYR A 97 1.78 -2.53 1.14
C TYR A 97 2.61 -1.27 0.91
N LEU A 98 3.31 -0.79 1.94
CA LEU A 98 4.35 0.24 1.79
C LEU A 98 5.64 -0.46 1.38
N CYS A 99 6.22 -0.05 0.27
CA CYS A 99 7.45 -0.61 -0.25
C CYS A 99 8.52 0.45 -0.45
N CYS A 100 9.77 0.06 -0.19
CA CYS A 100 10.94 0.85 -0.57
C CYS A 100 11.55 0.29 -1.86
N GLU A 101 11.53 1.07 -2.93
CA GLU A 101 12.17 0.75 -4.20
C GLU A 101 13.56 1.42 -4.29
N PRO A 102 14.60 0.72 -4.79
CA PRO A 102 16.00 1.18 -4.75
C PRO A 102 16.34 2.27 -5.79
N GLY A 103 15.47 3.26 -6.00
CA GLY A 103 15.71 4.35 -6.94
C GLY A 103 17.01 5.11 -6.61
N ILE A 104 17.11 5.62 -5.38
CA ILE A 104 18.19 6.52 -4.95
C ILE A 104 19.10 5.89 -3.88
N PHE A 105 18.60 5.01 -3.02
CA PHE A 105 19.36 4.41 -1.90
C PHE A 105 19.91 3.00 -2.17
N LYS A 106 20.57 2.78 -3.33
CA LYS A 106 21.10 1.46 -3.71
C LYS A 106 22.08 0.84 -2.70
N SER A 107 22.94 1.64 -2.05
CA SER A 107 23.92 1.11 -1.08
C SER A 107 23.33 0.86 0.32
N THR A 108 22.27 1.57 0.69
CA THR A 108 21.68 1.47 2.03
C THR A 108 20.58 0.41 2.08
N LEU A 109 19.81 0.26 0.98
CA LEU A 109 18.84 -0.82 0.85
C LEU A 109 19.51 -2.21 0.82
N SER A 110 20.72 -2.34 0.25
CA SER A 110 21.43 -3.62 0.24
C SER A 110 21.78 -4.11 1.65
N SER A 111 22.03 -3.16 2.57
CA SER A 111 22.27 -3.43 4.00
C SER A 111 20.97 -3.75 4.75
N PHE A 112 19.85 -3.12 4.40
CA PHE A 112 18.51 -3.45 4.91
C PHE A 112 18.07 -4.87 4.52
N LEU A 113 18.24 -5.23 3.23
CA LEU A 113 17.86 -6.54 2.68
C LEU A 113 18.67 -7.71 3.26
N THR A 114 19.87 -7.44 3.79
CA THR A 114 20.77 -8.45 4.38
C THR A 114 20.65 -8.57 5.90
N ARG A 115 20.22 -7.53 6.62
CA ARG A 115 20.17 -7.53 8.09
C ARG A 115 18.78 -7.82 8.70
N GLY A 116 17.74 -7.96 7.89
CA GLY A 116 16.37 -8.06 8.39
C GLY A 116 15.86 -6.70 8.86
N ALA A 117 14.59 -6.43 8.60
CA ALA A 117 13.95 -5.16 8.95
C ALA A 117 13.91 -5.00 10.47
N SER A 118 14.83 -4.22 11.03
CA SER A 118 14.75 -3.72 12.40
C SER A 118 14.51 -2.22 12.36
N ASP A 119 13.71 -1.70 13.30
CA ASP A 119 13.39 -0.26 13.40
C ASP A 119 14.64 0.62 13.44
N LYS A 120 15.74 0.10 14.02
CA LYS A 120 17.04 0.76 14.06
C LYS A 120 17.63 0.98 12.66
N ALA A 121 17.52 0.03 11.73
CA ALA A 121 18.12 0.14 10.41
C ALA A 121 17.50 1.26 9.57
N LEU A 122 16.20 1.55 9.71
CA LEU A 122 15.53 2.64 9.01
C LEU A 122 15.75 4.01 9.64
N SER A 123 15.88 4.09 10.98
CA SER A 123 16.29 5.34 11.65
C SER A 123 17.68 5.83 11.24
N PHE A 124 18.55 4.93 10.76
CA PHE A 124 19.84 5.31 10.15
C PHE A 124 19.70 5.80 8.70
N MET A 125 18.59 5.51 8.02
CA MET A 125 18.39 5.82 6.60
C MET A 125 17.62 7.12 6.36
N LEU A 126 16.68 7.45 7.25
CA LEU A 126 15.84 8.63 7.13
C LEU A 126 16.22 9.66 8.20
N ASN A 127 16.30 10.93 7.79
CA ASN A 127 16.33 12.00 8.76
C ASN A 127 14.94 12.19 9.39
N VAL A 128 14.86 12.96 10.49
CA VAL A 128 13.62 13.17 11.25
C VAL A 128 12.50 13.73 10.38
N PHE A 129 12.80 14.67 9.47
CA PHE A 129 11.78 15.25 8.57
C PHE A 129 11.27 14.24 7.55
N GLN A 130 12.15 13.44 6.95
CA GLN A 130 11.75 12.39 6.02
C GLN A 130 10.91 11.30 6.72
N GLN A 131 11.21 11.01 7.99
CA GLN A 131 10.40 10.09 8.78
C GLN A 131 9.01 10.68 9.07
N GLN A 132 8.92 11.98 9.40
CA GLN A 132 7.65 12.68 9.57
C GLN A 132 6.82 12.67 8.28
N ASP A 133 7.45 13.01 7.15
CA ASP A 133 6.78 13.02 5.84
C ASP A 133 6.31 11.62 5.43
N LEU A 134 7.14 10.59 5.63
CA LEU A 134 6.77 9.20 5.32
C LEU A 134 5.62 8.72 6.20
N LEU A 135 5.63 9.06 7.49
CA LEU A 135 4.56 8.72 8.41
C LEU A 135 3.26 9.41 8.02
N ALA A 136 3.30 10.73 7.76
CA ALA A 136 2.14 11.50 7.34
C ALA A 136 1.56 10.99 6.02
N TYR A 137 2.42 10.74 5.03
CA TYR A 137 2.04 10.17 3.74
C TYR A 137 1.35 8.80 3.89
N THR A 138 1.95 7.88 4.67
CA THR A 138 1.41 6.53 4.83
C THR A 138 0.11 6.54 5.63
N THR A 139 0.03 7.38 6.67
CA THR A 139 -1.17 7.56 7.50
C THR A 139 -2.32 8.12 6.67
N LEU A 140 -2.07 9.13 5.83
CA LEU A 140 -3.06 9.68 4.92
C LEU A 140 -3.65 8.60 4.01
N VAL A 141 -2.78 7.84 3.34
CA VAL A 141 -3.21 6.77 2.43
C VAL A 141 -4.01 5.70 3.18
N HIS A 142 -3.57 5.35 4.39
CA HIS A 142 -4.30 4.41 5.25
C HIS A 142 -5.71 4.92 5.61
N HIS A 143 -5.83 6.18 6.02
CA HIS A 143 -7.12 6.80 6.34
C HIS A 143 -8.04 6.88 5.12
N CYS A 144 -7.52 7.24 3.95
CA CYS A 144 -8.30 7.23 2.70
C CYS A 144 -8.83 5.82 2.39
N LEU A 145 -8.01 4.78 2.59
CA LEU A 145 -8.46 3.40 2.39
C LEU A 145 -9.49 2.98 3.44
N LEU A 146 -9.28 3.30 4.72
CA LEU A 146 -10.23 3.00 5.79
C LEU A 146 -11.59 3.65 5.53
N LYS A 147 -11.60 4.92 5.09
CA LYS A 147 -12.83 5.62 4.70
C LYS A 147 -13.55 4.93 3.55
N ALA A 148 -12.81 4.50 2.52
CA ALA A 148 -13.39 3.78 1.39
C ALA A 148 -13.97 2.41 1.81
N VAL A 149 -13.28 1.70 2.70
CA VAL A 149 -13.74 0.44 3.29
C VAL A 149 -14.99 0.66 4.14
N GLU A 150 -15.01 1.68 5.00
CA GLU A 150 -16.13 2.03 5.87
C GLU A 150 -17.40 2.27 5.06
N GLU A 151 -17.33 3.10 4.02
CA GLU A 151 -18.47 3.40 3.17
C GLU A 151 -19.01 2.16 2.45
N ILE A 152 -18.14 1.24 2.02
CA ILE A 152 -18.55 -0.02 1.40
C ILE A 152 -19.18 -0.95 2.42
N MET A 153 -18.58 -1.09 3.61
CA MET A 153 -19.12 -1.93 4.69
C MET A 153 -20.49 -1.44 5.16
N MET A 154 -20.65 -0.12 5.36
CA MET A 154 -21.93 0.49 5.69
C MET A 154 -22.98 0.23 4.61
N GLY A 155 -22.61 0.34 3.32
CA GLY A 155 -23.49 0.03 2.20
C GLY A 155 -23.93 -1.44 2.14
N LEU A 156 -23.20 -2.35 2.80
CA LEU A 156 -23.52 -3.77 2.93
C LEU A 156 -24.12 -4.15 4.30
N GLY A 157 -24.41 -3.16 5.15
CA GLY A 157 -24.94 -3.39 6.50
C GLY A 157 -23.96 -4.05 7.47
N GLN A 158 -22.65 -3.94 7.22
CA GLN A 158 -21.59 -4.51 8.07
C GLN A 158 -21.11 -3.50 9.12
N ASP A 159 -20.64 -4.03 10.25
CA ASP A 159 -20.14 -3.25 11.38
C ASP A 159 -18.64 -2.95 11.23
N PHE A 160 -18.31 -1.70 10.90
CA PHE A 160 -16.93 -1.22 10.76
C PHE A 160 -16.21 -1.03 12.11
N SER A 161 -16.91 -1.02 13.24
CA SER A 161 -16.28 -0.76 14.55
C SER A 161 -15.37 -1.90 15.04
N LYS A 162 -15.57 -3.10 14.50
CA LYS A 162 -14.87 -4.33 14.92
C LYS A 162 -13.63 -4.67 14.11
N ILE A 163 -13.27 -3.84 13.11
CA ILE A 163 -12.12 -4.12 12.27
C ILE A 163 -10.81 -3.78 12.99
N ASP A 164 -9.78 -4.60 12.76
CA ASP A 164 -8.42 -4.23 13.16
C ASP A 164 -7.88 -3.20 12.18
N ARG A 165 -7.63 -1.97 12.67
CA ARG A 165 -7.07 -0.87 11.88
C ARG A 165 -5.55 -0.87 11.91
N LYS A 166 -4.94 -1.63 12.81
CA LYS A 166 -3.51 -1.57 13.04
C LYS A 166 -2.73 -2.22 11.90
N SER A 167 -1.78 -1.47 11.33
CA SER A 167 -0.85 -1.99 10.33
C SER A 167 0.19 -2.91 10.98
N ARG A 168 0.71 -3.84 10.16
CA ARG A 168 1.79 -4.77 10.51
C ARG A 168 3.05 -4.34 9.79
N GLY A 169 4.00 -3.81 10.56
CA GLY A 169 5.31 -3.42 10.06
C GLY A 169 5.92 -2.30 10.89
N PHE A 170 6.79 -1.54 10.25
CA PHE A 170 7.63 -0.53 10.89
C PHE A 170 6.85 0.65 11.49
N LEU A 171 5.81 1.16 10.81
CA LEU A 171 5.14 2.39 11.23
C LEU A 171 4.01 2.11 12.23
N GLY A 172 3.41 0.91 12.19
CA GLY A 172 2.39 0.49 13.15
C GLY A 172 1.19 1.43 13.22
N ILE A 173 0.75 1.90 12.04
CA ILE A 173 -0.31 2.90 11.83
C ILE A 173 -1.64 2.35 12.34
N SER A 174 -2.49 3.18 12.94
CA SER A 174 -3.80 2.82 13.51
C SER A 174 -4.88 3.82 13.16
#